data_AF-A0AAW0WUS7-F1
#
_entry.id   AF-A0AAW0WUS7-F1
#
_cell.length_a   1.000
_cell.length_b   1.000
_cell.length_c   1.000
_cell.angle_alpha   90.00
_cell.angle_beta   90.00
_cell.angle_gamma   90.00
#
_symmetry.space_group_name_H-M   'P 1'
#
loop_
_entity.id
_entity.type
_entity.pdbx_description
1 polymer ?
#
loop_
_entity_poly.entity_id
_entity_poly.type
_entity_poly.pdbx_seq_one_letter_code
_entity_poly.pdbx_strand_id
1 'polypeptide(L)'
;ELEDIEERLREESHELVEMVSRLQDENRKLSSSLAKTEGNHIHSNGATPEIDLKVVTRLQEVIEAQREQLHKTENECHLKATELDNLKSQLEKVNHVNRELRRRQRTNATQMRSLIDERAELQAALQEETRAVTILRQRLGLAQKENEDLASSSTDSLDLTNKLVFDRDDPNRPRFTMTELKEILYERNELKARVSDLEDELEMYRPKDERQDAADDDDDDDDEEPPVQGPMPYEPDDAPWKRGESGIRKFFGFLNTITNRFISDVEDKLLGGVQEGQKTF
;
A
#
# COMPACT_ATOMS: atom_id res chain seq x y z
N GLU A 1 -32.71 -31.50 -26.44
CA GLU A 1 -34.01 -30.79 -26.46
C GLU A 1 -35.05 -31.47 -27.35
N LEU A 2 -34.90 -31.49 -28.69
CA LEU A 2 -35.85 -32.21 -29.57
C LEU A 2 -35.81 -33.73 -29.35
N GLU A 3 -34.62 -34.30 -29.18
CA GLU A 3 -34.42 -35.73 -28.90
C GLU A 3 -35.05 -36.15 -27.56
N ASP A 4 -34.91 -35.33 -26.51
CA ASP A 4 -35.52 -35.59 -25.20
C ASP A 4 -37.06 -35.51 -25.25
N ILE A 5 -37.62 -34.64 -26.09
CA ILE A 5 -39.06 -34.51 -26.30
C ILE A 5 -39.60 -35.73 -27.06
N GLU A 6 -38.88 -36.20 -28.08
CA GLU A 6 -39.24 -37.42 -28.82
C GLU A 6 -39.16 -38.68 -27.96
N GLU A 7 -38.13 -38.78 -27.11
CA GLU A 7 -37.99 -39.89 -26.16
C GLU A 7 -39.14 -39.90 -25.15
N ARG A 8 -39.50 -38.74 -24.59
CA ARG A 8 -40.63 -38.61 -23.67
C ARG A 8 -41.97 -38.94 -24.31
N LEU A 9 -42.23 -38.48 -25.53
CA LEU A 9 -43.46 -38.82 -26.26
C LEU A 9 -43.53 -40.33 -26.58
N ARG A 10 -42.38 -40.96 -26.79
CA ARG A 10 -42.29 -42.41 -27.01
C ARG A 10 -42.57 -43.19 -25.72
N GLU A 11 -42.04 -42.73 -24.59
CA GLU A 11 -42.33 -43.28 -23.26
C GLU A 11 -43.82 -43.14 -22.90
N GLU A 12 -44.39 -41.93 -23.03
CA GLU A 12 -45.81 -41.67 -22.76
C GLU A 12 -46.73 -42.52 -23.65
N SER A 13 -46.39 -42.67 -24.94
CA SER A 13 -47.11 -43.56 -25.86
C SER A 13 -47.04 -45.03 -25.44
N HIS A 14 -45.87 -45.48 -24.98
CA HIS A 14 -45.69 -46.85 -24.49
C HIS A 14 -46.51 -47.11 -23.22
N GLU A 15 -46.50 -46.18 -22.26
CA GLU A 15 -47.27 -46.25 -21.02
C GLU A 15 -48.78 -46.28 -21.29
N LEU A 16 -49.27 -45.45 -22.21
CA LEU A 16 -50.68 -45.44 -22.60
C LEU A 16 -51.10 -46.77 -23.25
N VAL A 17 -50.27 -47.34 -24.12
CA VAL A 17 -50.54 -48.66 -24.73
C VAL A 17 -50.56 -49.76 -23.67
N GLU A 18 -49.63 -49.73 -22.72
CA GLU A 18 -49.61 -50.70 -21.62
C GLU A 18 -50.84 -50.55 -20.71
N MET A 19 -51.28 -49.32 -20.43
CA MET A 19 -52.50 -49.05 -19.66
C MET A 19 -53.75 -49.55 -20.40
N VAL A 20 -53.85 -49.31 -21.72
CA VAL A 20 -54.96 -49.84 -22.53
C VAL A 20 -54.97 -51.36 -22.53
N SER A 21 -53.80 -52.01 -22.64
CA SER A 21 -53.69 -53.47 -22.56
C SER A 21 -54.17 -54.00 -21.20
N ARG A 22 -53.73 -53.38 -20.10
CA ARG A 22 -54.19 -53.71 -18.74
C ARG A 22 -55.70 -53.56 -18.59
N LEU A 23 -56.27 -52.45 -19.05
CA LEU A 23 -57.71 -52.21 -19.01
C LEU A 23 -58.49 -53.18 -19.90
N GLN A 24 -57.95 -53.58 -21.06
CA GLN A 24 -58.57 -54.60 -21.92
C GLN A 24 -58.56 -55.98 -21.25
N ASP A 25 -57.46 -56.35 -20.57
CA ASP A 25 -57.37 -57.59 -19.82
C ASP A 25 -58.29 -57.59 -18.60
N GLU A 26 -58.41 -56.46 -17.89
CA GLU A 26 -59.40 -56.28 -16.83
C GLU A 26 -60.82 -56.38 -17.36
N ASN A 27 -61.14 -55.74 -18.50
CA ASN A 27 -62.45 -55.86 -19.13
C ASN A 27 -62.76 -57.30 -19.56
N ARG A 28 -61.77 -58.04 -20.09
CA ARG A 28 -61.92 -59.46 -20.41
C ARG A 28 -62.15 -60.29 -19.15
N LYS A 29 -61.41 -60.02 -18.07
CA LYS A 29 -61.59 -60.69 -16.77
C LYS A 29 -62.97 -60.40 -16.19
N LEU A 30 -63.39 -59.14 -16.16
CA LEU A 30 -64.71 -58.72 -15.69
C LEU A 30 -65.82 -59.33 -16.54
N SER A 31 -65.69 -59.31 -17.87
CA SER A 31 -66.65 -59.97 -18.77
C SER A 31 -66.72 -61.48 -18.52
N SER A 32 -65.57 -62.14 -18.30
CA SER A 32 -65.53 -63.57 -17.96
C SER A 32 -66.12 -63.87 -16.58
N SER A 33 -65.97 -62.95 -15.63
CA SER A 33 -66.55 -63.05 -14.29
C SER A 33 -68.06 -62.83 -14.34
N LEU A 34 -68.52 -61.86 -15.14
CA LEU A 34 -69.92 -61.56 -15.35
C LEU A 34 -70.64 -62.74 -16.00
N ALA A 35 -70.03 -63.34 -17.04
CA ALA A 35 -70.56 -64.54 -17.69
C ALA A 35 -70.69 -65.73 -16.71
N LYS A 36 -69.73 -65.89 -15.78
CA LYS A 36 -69.80 -66.91 -14.71
C LYS A 36 -70.91 -66.61 -13.69
N THR A 37 -71.14 -65.34 -13.35
CA THR A 37 -72.22 -64.94 -12.44
C THR A 37 -73.60 -65.03 -13.09
N GLU A 38 -73.75 -64.67 -14.37
CA GLU A 38 -75.00 -64.81 -15.11
C GLU A 38 -75.39 -66.28 -15.30
N GLY A 39 -74.42 -67.18 -15.52
CA GLY A 39 -74.65 -68.63 -15.54
C GLY A 39 -75.10 -69.22 -14.20
N ASN A 40 -74.74 -68.60 -13.07
CA ASN A 40 -75.15 -69.02 -11.73
C ASN A 40 -76.48 -68.39 -11.25
N HIS A 41 -76.95 -67.32 -11.90
CA HIS A 41 -78.14 -66.58 -11.45
C HIS A 41 -79.47 -67.25 -11.85
N ILE A 42 -79.46 -68.27 -12.72
CA ILE A 42 -80.68 -68.97 -13.15
C ILE A 42 -81.08 -70.09 -12.16
N HIS A 43 -80.22 -70.47 -11.20
CA HIS A 43 -80.47 -71.63 -10.31
C HIS A 43 -80.39 -71.35 -8.80
N SER A 44 -80.52 -70.11 -8.34
CA SER A 44 -80.46 -69.77 -6.90
C SER A 44 -81.71 -69.08 -6.35
N ASN A 45 -82.91 -69.48 -6.79
CA ASN A 45 -84.14 -69.20 -6.03
C ASN A 45 -84.26 -70.20 -4.86
N GLY A 46 -83.51 -69.99 -3.78
CA GLY A 46 -83.65 -70.79 -2.57
C GLY A 46 -82.43 -70.90 -1.64
N ALA A 47 -81.48 -69.97 -1.64
CA ALA A 47 -80.50 -69.90 -0.55
C ALA A 47 -81.21 -69.38 0.72
N THR A 48 -81.10 -70.14 1.81
CA THR A 48 -81.82 -69.95 3.06
C THR A 48 -81.51 -68.59 3.72
N PRO A 49 -82.50 -67.88 4.29
CA PRO A 49 -82.32 -66.57 4.94
C PRO A 49 -81.28 -66.57 6.07
N GLU A 50 -80.95 -67.74 6.61
CA GLU A 50 -79.89 -67.93 7.61
C GLU A 50 -78.47 -67.71 7.05
N ILE A 51 -78.22 -68.09 5.80
CA ILE A 51 -76.91 -67.88 5.16
C ILE A 51 -76.71 -66.40 4.88
N ASP A 52 -77.73 -65.73 4.35
CA ASP A 52 -77.70 -64.28 4.09
C ASP A 52 -77.51 -63.49 5.40
N LEU A 53 -78.19 -63.89 6.48
CA LEU A 53 -78.00 -63.28 7.80
C LEU A 53 -76.55 -63.42 8.29
N LYS A 54 -75.94 -64.62 8.16
CA LYS A 54 -74.53 -64.85 8.54
C LYS A 54 -73.55 -64.03 7.70
N VAL A 55 -73.84 -63.84 6.41
CA VAL A 55 -73.04 -62.98 5.53
C VAL A 55 -73.15 -61.52 5.97
N VAL A 56 -74.36 -61.04 6.26
CA VAL A 56 -74.59 -59.67 6.74
C VAL A 56 -73.89 -59.41 8.07
N THR A 57 -73.99 -60.32 9.04
CA THR A 57 -73.29 -60.18 10.33
C THR A 57 -71.78 -60.15 10.14
N ARG A 58 -71.24 -60.97 9.23
CA ARG A 58 -69.81 -60.98 8.94
C ARG A 58 -69.35 -59.70 8.25
N LEU A 59 -70.15 -59.15 7.33
CA LEU A 59 -69.86 -57.86 6.71
C LEU A 59 -69.90 -56.72 7.73
N GLN A 60 -70.85 -56.76 8.68
CA GLN A 60 -70.90 -55.80 9.78
C GLN A 60 -69.66 -55.88 10.67
N GLU A 61 -69.22 -57.08 11.06
CA GLU A 61 -67.96 -57.27 11.81
C GLU A 61 -66.75 -56.71 11.06
N VAL A 62 -66.65 -56.94 9.75
CA VAL A 62 -65.55 -56.43 8.92
C VAL A 62 -65.62 -54.90 8.81
N ILE A 63 -66.81 -54.33 8.62
CA ILE A 63 -66.99 -52.87 8.58
C ILE A 63 -66.58 -52.24 9.90
N GLU A 64 -66.96 -52.84 11.02
CA GLU A 64 -66.60 -52.32 12.35
C GLU A 64 -65.09 -52.42 12.60
N ALA A 65 -64.45 -53.54 12.23
CA ALA A 65 -63.00 -53.69 12.28
C ALA A 65 -62.26 -52.71 11.36
N GLN A 66 -62.80 -52.45 10.16
CA GLN A 66 -62.26 -51.45 9.24
C GLN A 66 -62.37 -50.03 9.80
N ARG A 67 -63.49 -49.69 10.48
CA ARG A 67 -63.65 -48.40 11.16
C ARG A 67 -62.65 -48.23 12.30
N GLU A 68 -62.48 -49.26 13.14
CA GLU A 68 -61.48 -49.23 14.21
C GLU A 68 -60.07 -49.06 13.64
N GLN A 69 -59.74 -49.78 12.56
CA GLN A 69 -58.46 -49.64 11.89
C GLN A 69 -58.27 -48.24 11.29
N LEU A 70 -59.29 -47.67 10.66
CA LEU A 70 -59.25 -46.29 10.14
C LEU A 70 -58.95 -45.30 11.28
N HIS A 71 -59.68 -45.37 12.39
CA HIS A 71 -59.43 -44.51 13.55
C HIS A 71 -58.03 -44.68 14.14
N LYS A 72 -57.51 -45.92 14.22
CA LYS A 72 -56.14 -46.16 14.66
C LYS A 72 -55.13 -45.51 13.72
N THR A 73 -55.28 -45.70 12.41
CA THR A 73 -54.37 -45.08 11.42
C THR A 73 -54.48 -43.56 11.39
N GLU A 74 -55.67 -43.00 11.63
CA GLU A 74 -55.90 -41.56 11.73
C GLU A 74 -55.20 -40.96 12.95
N ASN A 75 -55.31 -41.62 14.11
CA ASN A 75 -54.60 -41.23 15.33
C ASN A 75 -53.07 -41.31 15.14
N GLU A 76 -52.57 -42.39 14.53
CA GLU A 76 -51.14 -42.52 14.21
C GLU A 76 -50.66 -41.42 13.24
N CYS A 77 -51.47 -41.09 12.24
CA CYS A 77 -51.19 -40.01 11.30
C CYS A 77 -51.14 -38.64 12.02
N HIS A 78 -52.10 -38.39 12.90
CA HIS A 78 -52.14 -37.17 13.71
C HIS A 78 -50.91 -37.03 14.61
N LEU A 79 -50.52 -38.10 15.32
CA LEU A 79 -49.31 -38.10 16.15
C LEU A 79 -48.06 -37.81 15.32
N LYS A 80 -47.89 -38.47 14.17
CA LYS A 80 -46.76 -38.21 13.26
C LYS A 80 -46.77 -36.77 12.72
N ALA A 81 -47.95 -36.21 12.43
CA ALA A 81 -48.06 -34.82 11.99
C ALA A 81 -47.56 -33.84 13.07
N THR A 82 -47.96 -34.05 14.33
CA THR A 82 -47.48 -33.22 15.46
C THR A 82 -45.97 -33.35 15.69
N GLU A 83 -45.42 -34.56 15.54
CA GLU A 83 -43.98 -34.79 15.64
C GLU A 83 -43.22 -34.08 14.52
N LEU A 84 -43.72 -34.16 13.28
CA LEU A 84 -43.15 -33.44 12.15
C LEU A 84 -43.13 -31.93 12.38
N ASP A 85 -44.20 -31.36 12.91
CA ASP A 85 -44.27 -29.92 13.18
C ASP A 85 -43.31 -29.50 14.32
N ASN A 86 -43.17 -30.34 15.34
CA ASN A 86 -42.16 -30.14 16.39
C ASN A 86 -40.74 -30.18 15.83
N LEU A 87 -40.42 -31.16 14.99
CA LEU A 87 -39.10 -31.29 14.35
C LEU A 87 -38.81 -30.13 13.40
N LYS A 88 -39.81 -29.67 12.62
CA LYS A 88 -39.70 -28.46 11.80
C LYS A 88 -39.35 -27.24 12.64
N SER A 89 -40.03 -27.03 13.78
CA SER A 89 -39.72 -25.92 14.68
C SER A 89 -38.30 -26.00 15.24
N GLN A 90 -37.83 -27.20 15.60
CA GLN A 90 -36.44 -27.39 16.04
C GLN A 90 -35.44 -27.08 14.92
N LEU A 91 -35.71 -27.54 13.69
CA LEU A 91 -34.88 -27.25 12.52
C LEU A 91 -34.80 -25.74 12.26
N GLU A 92 -35.90 -25.01 12.37
CA GLU A 92 -35.92 -23.55 12.24
C GLU A 92 -35.08 -22.86 13.31
N LYS A 93 -35.18 -23.29 14.58
CA LYS A 93 -34.35 -22.76 15.68
C LYS A 93 -32.85 -23.01 15.43
N VAL A 94 -32.48 -24.21 15.04
CA VAL A 94 -31.08 -24.55 14.70
C VAL A 94 -30.60 -23.72 13.52
N ASN A 95 -31.41 -23.57 12.48
CA ASN A 95 -31.08 -22.73 11.33
C ASN A 95 -30.88 -21.26 11.74
N HIS A 96 -31.71 -20.74 12.63
CA HIS A 96 -31.57 -19.39 13.15
C HIS A 96 -30.23 -19.20 13.88
N VAL A 97 -29.90 -20.09 14.83
CA VAL A 97 -28.63 -20.06 15.56
C VAL A 97 -27.44 -20.23 14.61
N ASN A 98 -27.53 -21.11 13.62
CA ASN A 98 -26.47 -21.30 12.64
C ASN A 98 -26.19 -20.03 11.82
N ARG A 99 -27.25 -19.34 11.37
CA ARG A 99 -27.10 -18.05 10.67
C ARG A 99 -26.45 -16.99 11.57
N GLU A 100 -26.84 -16.93 12.84
CA GLU A 100 -26.26 -15.99 13.81
C GLU A 100 -24.78 -16.31 14.05
N LEU A 101 -24.42 -17.57 14.26
CA LEU A 101 -23.03 -18.00 14.43
C LEU A 101 -22.18 -17.67 13.21
N ARG A 102 -22.69 -17.90 11.99
CA ARG A 102 -22.00 -17.49 10.75
C ARG A 102 -21.80 -15.98 10.69
N ARG A 103 -22.78 -15.18 11.11
CA ARG A 103 -22.64 -13.72 11.17
C ARG A 103 -21.58 -13.31 12.19
N ARG A 104 -21.60 -13.87 13.41
CA ARG A 104 -20.58 -13.62 14.45
C ARG A 104 -19.19 -14.06 14.00
N GLN A 105 -19.08 -15.17 13.30
CA GLN A 105 -17.80 -15.63 12.75
C GLN A 105 -17.24 -14.64 11.75
N ARG A 106 -18.07 -14.07 10.86
CA ARG A 106 -17.64 -13.02 9.91
C ARG A 106 -17.16 -11.77 10.64
N THR A 107 -17.89 -11.28 11.64
CA THR A 107 -17.49 -10.10 12.42
C THR A 107 -16.19 -10.33 13.18
N ASN A 108 -16.03 -11.51 13.79
CA ASN A 108 -14.80 -11.87 14.47
C ASN A 108 -13.63 -12.00 13.49
N ALA A 109 -13.85 -12.57 12.30
CA ALA A 109 -12.84 -12.66 11.26
C ALA A 109 -12.36 -11.27 10.80
N THR A 110 -13.29 -10.31 10.62
CA THR A 110 -12.93 -8.93 10.26
C THR A 110 -12.17 -8.23 11.39
N GLN A 111 -12.56 -8.44 12.66
CA GLN A 111 -11.86 -7.87 13.82
C GLN A 111 -10.44 -8.44 13.95
N MET A 112 -10.28 -9.75 13.80
CA MET A 112 -8.97 -10.39 13.81
C MET A 112 -8.08 -9.86 12.69
N ARG A 113 -8.63 -9.63 11.50
CA ARG A 113 -7.88 -9.03 10.38
C ARG A 113 -7.39 -7.62 10.73
N SER A 114 -8.27 -6.75 11.25
CA SER A 114 -7.90 -5.39 11.70
C SER A 114 -6.76 -5.42 12.72
N LEU A 115 -6.87 -6.27 13.74
CA LEU A 115 -5.84 -6.40 14.78
C LEU A 115 -4.51 -6.91 14.23
N ILE A 116 -4.53 -7.80 13.24
CA ILE A 116 -3.31 -8.28 12.58
C ILE A 116 -2.65 -7.14 11.80
N ASP A 117 -3.44 -6.35 11.08
CA ASP A 117 -2.95 -5.22 10.28
C ASP A 117 -2.38 -4.11 11.21
N GLU A 118 -3.09 -3.74 12.28
CA GLU A 118 -2.62 -2.80 13.31
C GLU A 118 -1.32 -3.29 13.98
N ARG A 119 -1.23 -4.59 14.31
CA ARG A 119 0.00 -5.17 14.87
C ARG A 119 1.16 -5.08 13.88
N ALA A 120 0.91 -5.30 12.59
CA ALA A 120 1.93 -5.21 11.56
C ALA A 120 2.44 -3.77 11.41
N GLU A 121 1.55 -2.78 11.45
CA GLU A 121 1.90 -1.35 11.42
C GLU A 121 2.76 -0.95 12.62
N LEU A 122 2.35 -1.32 13.84
CA LEU A 122 3.12 -1.04 15.05
C LEU A 122 4.50 -1.73 15.03
N GLN A 123 4.57 -2.96 14.53
CA GLN A 123 5.82 -3.68 14.41
C GLN A 123 6.76 -3.02 13.37
N ALA A 124 6.23 -2.52 12.26
CA ALA A 124 7.01 -1.79 11.26
C ALA A 124 7.56 -0.48 11.84
N ALA A 125 6.73 0.30 12.56
CA ALA A 125 7.15 1.53 13.23
C ALA A 125 8.23 1.27 14.29
N LEU A 126 8.07 0.24 15.12
CA LEU A 126 9.09 -0.15 16.10
C LEU A 126 10.43 -0.52 15.44
N GLN A 127 10.39 -1.22 14.31
CA GLN A 127 11.61 -1.55 13.56
C GLN A 127 12.27 -0.31 12.97
N GLU A 128 11.50 0.64 12.46
CA GLU A 128 12.01 1.93 11.97
C GLU A 128 12.70 2.72 13.08
N GLU A 129 12.07 2.85 14.25
CA GLU A 129 12.67 3.49 15.43
C GLU A 129 13.94 2.76 15.90
N THR A 130 13.94 1.43 15.89
CA THR A 130 15.13 0.65 16.25
C THR A 130 16.29 0.92 15.28
N ARG A 131 16.01 1.05 13.98
CA ARG A 131 17.02 1.43 12.97
C ARG A 131 17.50 2.86 13.21
N ALA A 132 16.61 3.81 13.49
CA ALA A 132 16.95 5.19 13.78
C ALA A 132 17.87 5.30 15.02
N VAL A 133 17.52 4.61 16.10
CA VAL A 133 18.36 4.54 17.32
C VAL A 133 19.73 3.95 17.01
N THR A 134 19.79 2.91 16.18
CA THR A 134 21.06 2.29 15.77
C THR A 134 21.94 3.28 15.01
N ILE A 135 21.37 4.03 14.06
CA ILE A 135 22.07 5.07 13.29
C ILE A 135 22.56 6.18 14.22
N LEU A 136 21.73 6.66 15.15
CA LEU A 136 22.11 7.70 16.09
C LEU A 136 23.23 7.25 17.02
N ARG A 137 23.20 6.01 17.51
CA ARG A 137 24.30 5.43 18.31
C ARG A 137 25.60 5.37 17.51
N GLN A 138 25.54 4.97 16.25
CA GLN A 138 26.71 4.95 15.37
C GLN A 138 27.27 6.36 15.17
N ARG A 139 26.42 7.35 14.89
CA ARG A 139 26.83 8.76 14.74
C ARG A 139 27.43 9.33 16.02
N LEU A 140 26.83 9.02 17.16
CA LEU A 140 27.36 9.44 18.46
C LEU A 140 28.75 8.85 18.70
N GLY A 141 28.97 7.57 18.39
CA GLY A 141 30.29 6.93 18.51
C GLY A 141 31.34 7.57 17.61
N LEU A 142 30.98 7.94 16.37
CA LEU A 142 31.87 8.68 15.47
C LEU A 142 32.22 10.07 16.02
N ALA A 143 31.22 10.82 16.50
CA ALA A 143 31.44 12.14 17.09
C ALA A 143 32.27 12.09 18.38
N GLN A 144 32.09 11.04 19.20
CA GLN A 144 32.92 10.81 20.39
C GLN A 144 34.38 10.57 20.00
N LYS A 145 34.63 9.74 18.99
CA LYS A 145 35.98 9.49 18.48
C LYS A 145 36.62 10.74 17.90
N GLU A 146 35.91 11.50 17.07
CA GLU A 146 36.40 12.77 16.52
C GLU A 146 36.77 13.77 17.62
N ASN A 147 35.95 13.87 18.67
CA ASN A 147 36.26 14.72 19.82
C ASN A 147 37.50 14.24 20.59
N GLU A 148 37.69 12.92 20.74
CA GLU A 148 38.88 12.35 21.36
C GLU A 148 40.13 12.64 20.52
N ASP A 149 40.06 12.43 19.20
CA ASP A 149 41.14 12.71 18.25
C ASP A 149 41.54 14.21 18.28
N LEU A 150 40.56 15.13 18.34
CA LEU A 150 40.80 16.58 18.49
C LEU A 150 41.44 16.92 19.83
N ALA A 151 40.99 16.29 20.93
CA ALA A 151 41.57 16.50 22.25
C ALA A 151 43.03 16.00 22.32
N SER A 152 43.33 14.83 21.74
CA SER A 152 44.71 14.34 21.62
C SER A 152 45.57 15.24 20.74
N SER A 153 45.05 15.72 19.61
CA SER A 153 45.78 16.66 18.74
C SER A 153 46.04 18.02 19.41
N SER A 154 45.23 18.43 20.40
CA SER A 154 45.50 19.64 21.19
C SER A 154 46.59 19.44 22.25
N THR A 155 46.86 18.18 22.61
CA THR A 155 47.86 17.78 23.62
C THR A 155 49.20 17.41 22.97
N ASP A 156 49.17 16.89 21.73
CA ASP A 156 50.36 16.74 20.90
C ASP A 156 50.95 18.14 20.67
N SER A 157 52.17 18.30 21.18
CA SER A 157 52.93 19.53 21.26
C SER A 157 52.88 20.31 19.94
N LEU A 158 52.01 21.31 19.87
CA LEU A 158 52.16 22.40 18.93
C LEU A 158 53.59 22.93 19.09
N ASP A 159 54.38 22.90 18.02
CA ASP A 159 55.70 23.51 18.03
C ASP A 159 55.53 25.03 18.22
N LEU A 160 55.65 25.45 19.48
CA LEU A 160 55.50 26.83 19.93
C LEU A 160 56.83 27.59 19.84
N THR A 161 57.86 26.96 19.24
CA THR A 161 59.15 27.61 19.02
C THR A 161 58.92 28.85 18.14
N ASN A 162 59.27 30.03 18.67
CA ASN A 162 59.07 31.36 18.09
C ASN A 162 57.62 31.91 18.04
N LYS A 163 56.69 31.38 18.85
CA LYS A 163 55.34 31.97 19.00
C LYS A 163 55.14 32.55 20.40
N LEU A 164 54.61 33.76 20.50
CA LEU A 164 54.17 34.32 21.78
C LEU A 164 52.94 33.55 22.28
N VAL A 165 53.12 32.75 23.32
CA VAL A 165 52.05 32.01 23.99
C VAL A 165 51.44 32.92 25.05
N PHE A 166 50.26 33.47 24.76
CA PHE A 166 49.49 34.21 25.76
C PHE A 166 48.55 33.24 26.48
N ASP A 167 48.56 33.25 27.81
CA ASP A 167 47.57 32.52 28.60
C ASP A 167 46.17 33.07 28.27
N ARG A 168 45.25 32.16 27.97
CA ARG A 168 43.89 32.51 27.54
C ARG A 168 43.11 33.18 28.68
N ASP A 169 43.49 32.88 29.92
CA ASP A 169 42.85 33.36 31.13
C ASP A 169 43.61 34.52 31.79
N ASP A 170 44.69 35.04 31.18
CA ASP A 170 45.42 36.20 31.70
C ASP A 170 44.53 37.47 31.71
N PRO A 171 44.25 38.05 32.90
CA PRO A 171 43.48 39.29 33.03
C PRO A 171 44.18 40.51 32.44
N ASN A 172 45.51 40.49 32.35
CA ASN A 172 46.33 41.59 31.81
C ASN A 172 46.65 41.43 30.32
N ARG A 173 46.13 40.39 29.67
CA ARG A 173 46.27 40.20 28.22
C ARG A 173 45.63 41.39 27.48
N PRO A 174 46.35 42.06 26.56
CA PRO A 174 45.76 43.11 25.74
C PRO A 174 44.56 42.57 24.97
N ARG A 175 43.37 43.13 25.24
CA ARG A 175 42.11 42.76 24.57
C ARG A 175 41.65 43.97 23.78
N PHE A 176 41.90 43.94 22.47
CA PHE A 176 41.33 44.92 21.56
C PHE A 176 39.94 44.48 21.14
N THR A 177 38.99 45.40 21.18
CA THR A 177 37.70 45.27 20.51
C THR A 177 37.89 45.31 18.99
N MET A 178 36.93 44.78 18.23
CA MET A 178 36.97 44.85 16.76
C MET A 178 37.03 46.30 16.26
N THR A 179 36.46 47.24 17.02
CA THR A 179 36.48 48.68 16.72
C THR A 179 37.87 49.26 16.91
N GLU A 180 38.51 49.02 18.06
CA GLU A 180 39.89 49.47 18.33
C GLU A 180 40.88 48.86 17.33
N LEU A 181 40.71 47.59 16.95
CA LEU A 181 41.56 46.98 15.94
C LEU A 181 41.44 47.68 14.59
N LYS A 182 40.22 48.04 14.17
CA LYS A 182 40.01 48.81 12.95
C LYS A 182 40.66 50.19 13.07
N GLU A 183 40.46 50.90 14.17
CA GLU A 183 41.05 52.22 14.42
C GLU A 183 42.57 52.17 14.38
N ILE A 184 43.21 51.21 15.07
CA ILE A 184 44.66 51.00 15.04
C ILE A 184 45.15 50.70 13.62
N LEU A 185 44.39 49.89 12.85
CA LEU A 185 44.75 49.60 11.45
C LEU A 185 44.62 50.84 10.56
N TYR A 186 43.60 51.66 10.77
CA TYR A 186 43.44 52.93 10.07
C TYR A 186 44.57 53.90 10.40
N GLU A 187 44.85 54.11 11.68
CA GLU A 187 45.93 54.98 12.15
C GLU A 187 47.28 54.49 11.65
N ARG A 188 47.55 53.18 11.72
CA ARG A 188 48.77 52.58 11.17
C ARG A 188 48.91 52.80 9.67
N ASN A 189 47.82 52.70 8.91
CA ASN A 189 47.86 52.93 7.46
C ASN A 189 48.04 54.42 7.14
N GLU A 190 47.40 55.32 7.89
CA GLU A 190 47.56 56.77 7.76
C GLU A 190 48.99 57.21 8.10
N LEU A 191 49.54 56.71 9.22
CA LEU A 191 50.93 56.95 9.59
C LEU A 191 51.89 56.37 8.55
N LYS A 192 51.60 55.18 7.99
CA LYS A 192 52.42 54.59 6.93
C LYS A 192 52.40 55.46 5.67
N ALA A 193 51.25 55.98 5.26
CA ALA A 193 51.16 56.91 4.13
C ALA A 193 51.94 58.20 4.41
N ARG A 194 51.78 58.79 5.60
CA ARG A 194 52.50 59.99 6.00
C ARG A 194 54.01 59.79 6.09
N VAL A 195 54.45 58.62 6.56
CA VAL A 195 55.87 58.25 6.56
C VAL A 195 56.37 58.13 5.13
N SER A 196 55.61 57.50 4.22
CA SER A 196 55.95 57.46 2.79
C SER A 196 56.09 58.86 2.19
N ASP A 197 55.14 59.75 2.44
CA ASP A 197 55.19 61.13 1.92
C ASP A 197 56.41 61.89 2.47
N LEU A 198 56.72 61.71 3.76
CA LEU A 198 57.90 62.32 4.39
C LEU A 198 59.22 61.70 3.88
N GLU A 199 59.24 60.40 3.60
CA GLU A 199 60.37 59.72 2.96
C GLU A 199 60.60 60.26 1.54
N ASP A 200 59.54 60.46 0.75
CA ASP A 200 59.59 61.05 -0.60
C ASP A 200 60.08 62.52 -0.55
N GLU A 201 59.58 63.33 0.39
CA GLU A 201 60.04 64.71 0.61
C GLU A 201 61.53 64.73 1.00
N LEU A 202 61.95 63.87 1.94
CA LEU A 202 63.35 63.75 2.35
C LEU A 202 64.23 63.29 1.19
N GLU A 203 63.74 62.40 0.32
CA GLU A 203 64.45 61.96 -0.88
C GLU A 203 64.69 63.12 -1.85
N MET A 204 63.73 64.04 -2.02
CA MET A 204 63.93 65.25 -2.83
C MET A 204 65.05 66.16 -2.32
N TYR A 205 65.26 66.20 -1.00
CA TYR A 205 66.31 67.00 -0.37
C TYR A 205 67.59 66.23 -0.11
N ARG A 206 67.61 64.90 -0.36
CA ARG A 206 68.83 64.12 -0.34
C ARG A 206 69.74 64.67 -1.45
N PRO A 207 70.98 65.06 -1.13
CA PRO A 207 71.91 65.48 -2.16
C PRO A 207 71.99 64.37 -3.20
N LYS A 208 71.57 64.67 -4.45
CA LYS A 208 71.98 63.86 -5.59
C LYS A 208 73.49 64.00 -5.63
N ASP A 209 74.20 63.05 -5.05
CA ASP A 209 75.59 62.82 -5.41
C ASP A 209 75.55 62.55 -6.92
N GLU A 210 75.91 63.57 -7.70
CA GLU A 210 76.20 63.46 -9.13
C GLU A 210 77.46 62.60 -9.29
N ARG A 211 77.37 61.31 -8.96
CA ARG A 211 78.39 60.31 -9.26
C ARG A 211 77.69 58.98 -9.56
N GLN A 212 77.90 58.58 -10.81
CA GLN A 212 77.71 57.25 -11.39
C GLN A 212 76.32 57.00 -11.99
N ASP A 213 76.07 57.70 -13.09
CA ASP A 213 75.63 57.01 -14.31
C ASP A 213 76.68 55.94 -14.66
N ALA A 214 76.20 54.73 -14.98
CA ALA A 214 76.91 53.52 -15.46
C ALA A 214 77.07 52.39 -14.42
N ALA A 215 76.70 51.17 -14.87
CA ALA A 215 76.64 49.88 -14.17
C ALA A 215 75.27 49.66 -13.48
N ASP A 216 74.43 48.68 -13.80
CA ASP A 216 74.63 47.40 -14.50
C ASP A 216 73.33 47.03 -15.24
N ASP A 217 73.46 46.78 -16.54
CA ASP A 217 72.52 46.04 -17.37
C ASP A 217 73.37 44.84 -17.82
N ASP A 218 73.33 43.77 -17.02
CA ASP A 218 73.91 42.44 -17.25
C ASP A 218 72.96 41.47 -16.52
N ASP A 219 72.15 40.74 -17.29
CA ASP A 219 72.42 39.38 -17.78
C ASP A 219 72.22 38.32 -16.69
N ASP A 220 71.20 37.47 -16.86
CA ASP A 220 71.37 36.02 -17.03
C ASP A 220 70.04 35.27 -16.87
N ASP A 221 69.55 34.84 -18.04
CA ASP A 221 69.02 33.54 -18.44
C ASP A 221 68.48 32.50 -17.42
N ASP A 222 67.39 31.88 -17.90
CA ASP A 222 66.99 30.48 -17.79
C ASP A 222 66.67 29.88 -16.41
N ASP A 223 65.37 29.57 -16.21
CA ASP A 223 64.87 28.21 -15.95
C ASP A 223 63.44 28.23 -15.35
N GLU A 224 62.39 28.27 -16.18
CA GLU A 224 61.07 27.76 -15.76
C GLU A 224 60.42 26.95 -16.88
N GLU A 225 60.69 25.65 -16.88
CA GLU A 225 59.91 24.64 -17.60
C GLU A 225 58.46 24.64 -17.05
N PRO A 226 57.41 24.84 -17.87
CA PRO A 226 56.04 24.81 -17.36
C PRO A 226 55.69 23.39 -16.87
N PRO A 227 54.96 23.23 -15.74
CA PRO A 227 54.75 21.91 -15.15
C PRO A 227 54.02 20.99 -16.13
N VAL A 228 54.70 19.89 -16.48
CA VAL A 228 54.17 18.82 -17.34
C VAL A 228 53.02 18.13 -16.63
N GLN A 229 51.79 18.56 -16.95
CA GLN A 229 50.57 17.91 -16.48
C GLN A 229 50.38 16.61 -17.28
N GLY A 230 50.76 15.48 -16.68
CA GLY A 230 50.59 14.16 -17.29
C GLY A 230 49.13 13.88 -17.70
N PRO A 231 48.88 12.98 -18.67
CA PRO A 231 47.53 12.72 -19.15
C PRO A 231 46.65 12.21 -18.00
N MET A 232 45.51 12.89 -17.78
CA MET A 232 44.53 12.52 -16.75
C MET A 232 44.19 11.02 -16.83
N PRO A 233 44.21 10.29 -15.69
CA PRO A 233 43.73 8.92 -15.65
C PRO A 233 42.27 8.84 -16.13
N TYR A 234 42.00 7.97 -17.11
CA TYR A 234 40.66 7.75 -17.65
C TYR A 234 39.72 7.27 -16.55
N GLU A 235 38.73 8.10 -16.20
CA GLU A 235 37.69 7.73 -15.24
C GLU A 235 36.72 6.71 -15.87
N PRO A 236 36.49 5.55 -15.25
CA PRO A 236 35.51 4.59 -15.72
C PRO A 236 34.09 5.18 -15.67
N ASP A 237 33.30 4.99 -16.74
CA ASP A 237 31.92 5.48 -16.84
C ASP A 237 30.96 4.94 -15.75
N ASP A 238 31.38 3.94 -15.00
CA ASP A 238 30.58 3.25 -13.98
C ASP A 238 30.72 3.84 -12.55
N ALA A 239 31.38 4.99 -12.42
CA ALA A 239 31.59 5.67 -11.15
C ALA A 239 30.26 5.92 -10.39
N PRO A 240 30.16 5.53 -9.11
CA PRO A 240 28.89 5.56 -8.37
C PRO A 240 28.30 6.98 -8.17
N TRP A 241 29.08 8.04 -8.35
CA TRP A 241 28.61 9.43 -8.33
C TRP A 241 28.07 9.93 -9.68
N LYS A 242 28.28 9.20 -10.79
CA LYS A 242 27.69 9.49 -12.11
C LYS A 242 26.33 8.84 -12.32
N ARG A 243 25.97 7.81 -11.53
CA ARG A 243 24.64 7.18 -11.59
C ARG A 243 23.63 7.94 -10.74
N GLY A 244 22.87 8.79 -11.41
CA GLY A 244 21.69 9.44 -10.89
C GLY A 244 21.75 10.94 -11.13
N GLU A 245 20.90 11.43 -12.04
CA GLU A 245 20.59 12.85 -12.11
C GLU A 245 20.12 13.32 -10.73
N SER A 246 21.05 13.90 -9.97
CA SER A 246 20.78 14.48 -8.65
C SER A 246 19.53 15.35 -8.74
N GLY A 247 18.59 15.17 -7.82
CA GLY A 247 17.32 15.92 -7.78
C GLY A 247 17.53 17.45 -7.82
N ILE A 248 18.70 17.92 -7.40
CA ILE A 248 19.15 19.31 -7.50
C ILE A 248 19.28 19.77 -8.95
N ARG A 249 19.81 18.93 -9.85
CA ARG A 249 19.94 19.27 -11.29
C ARG A 249 18.56 19.38 -11.96
N LYS A 250 17.59 18.56 -11.53
CA LYS A 250 16.17 18.67 -11.93
C LYS A 250 15.50 19.90 -11.34
N PHE A 251 15.84 20.27 -10.10
CA PHE A 251 15.35 21.48 -9.45
C PHE A 251 15.82 22.75 -10.17
N PHE A 252 17.10 22.80 -10.55
CA PHE A 252 17.64 23.92 -11.32
C PHE A 252 17.11 23.96 -12.77
N GLY A 253 16.91 22.80 -13.40
CA GLY A 253 16.23 22.74 -14.71
C GLY A 253 14.78 23.21 -14.64
N PHE A 254 14.03 22.81 -13.62
CA PHE A 254 12.65 23.25 -13.39
C PHE A 254 12.58 24.75 -13.08
N LEU A 255 13.49 25.27 -12.25
CA LEU A 255 13.61 26.70 -12.00
C LEU A 255 13.89 27.45 -13.30
N ASN A 256 14.90 27.06 -14.09
CA ASN A 256 15.18 27.68 -15.38
C ASN A 256 13.97 27.63 -16.34
N THR A 257 13.19 26.54 -16.32
CA THR A 257 11.99 26.42 -17.14
C THR A 257 10.89 27.39 -16.68
N ILE A 258 10.71 27.57 -15.37
CA ILE A 258 9.78 28.57 -14.82
C ILE A 258 10.25 29.99 -15.15
N THR A 259 11.54 30.30 -14.94
CA THR A 259 12.05 31.64 -15.22
C THR A 259 11.89 31.99 -16.69
N ASN A 260 12.21 31.06 -17.61
CA ASN A 260 12.04 31.28 -19.04
C ASN A 260 10.56 31.42 -19.44
N ARG A 261 9.65 30.66 -18.84
CA ARG A 261 8.21 30.79 -19.10
C ARG A 261 7.66 32.13 -18.58
N PHE A 262 8.13 32.58 -17.42
CA PHE A 262 7.74 33.88 -16.84
C PHE A 262 8.29 35.06 -17.65
N ILE A 263 9.52 34.94 -18.16
CA ILE A 263 10.13 35.95 -19.04
C ILE A 263 9.37 36.03 -20.36
N SER A 264 9.02 34.88 -20.97
CA SER A 264 8.21 34.84 -22.20
C SER A 264 6.81 35.45 -22.03
N ASP A 265 6.12 35.16 -20.91
CA ASP A 265 4.79 35.72 -20.62
C ASP A 265 4.83 37.25 -20.39
N VAL A 266 5.95 37.77 -19.88
CA VAL A 266 6.18 39.21 -19.71
C VAL A 266 6.52 39.87 -21.04
N GLU A 267 7.30 39.21 -21.89
CA GLU A 267 7.67 39.71 -23.23
C GLU A 267 6.45 39.77 -24.17
N ASP A 268 5.57 38.75 -24.14
CA ASP A 268 4.32 38.74 -24.93
C ASP A 268 3.33 39.82 -24.47
N LYS A 269 3.28 40.12 -23.17
CA LYS A 269 2.45 41.24 -22.65
C LYS A 269 3.00 42.62 -23.00
N LEU A 270 4.32 42.76 -23.14
CA LEU A 270 4.96 44.03 -23.50
C LEU A 270 4.94 44.28 -25.02
N LEU A 271 4.99 43.22 -25.84
CA LEU A 271 4.99 43.33 -27.31
C LEU A 271 3.59 43.24 -27.93
N GLY A 272 2.61 42.62 -27.27
CA GLY A 272 1.22 42.52 -27.74
C GLY A 272 0.38 43.81 -27.61
N GLY A 273 0.88 44.85 -26.92
CA GLY A 273 0.15 46.09 -26.63
C GLY A 273 0.22 47.19 -27.68
N VAL A 274 0.89 46.98 -28.84
CA VAL A 274 1.21 48.08 -29.79
C VAL A 274 0.43 48.01 -31.13
N GLN A 275 -0.50 47.07 -31.31
CA GLN A 275 -1.34 47.02 -32.53
C GLN A 275 -2.84 46.89 -32.27
N GLU A 276 -3.44 47.81 -31.51
CA GLU A 276 -4.90 48.03 -31.61
C GLU A 276 -5.25 49.44 -31.09
N GLY A 277 -5.01 50.44 -31.94
CA GLY A 277 -5.20 51.84 -31.53
C GLY A 277 -5.22 52.87 -32.66
N GLN A 278 -5.61 52.50 -33.88
CA GLN A 278 -5.97 53.48 -34.92
C GLN A 278 -7.10 52.94 -35.81
N LYS A 279 -8.34 53.16 -35.39
CA LYS A 279 -9.51 53.35 -36.26
C LYS A 279 -10.69 53.79 -35.39
N THR A 280 -10.88 55.10 -35.29
CA THR A 280 -12.19 55.78 -35.14
C THR A 280 -11.93 57.28 -34.97
N PHE A 281 -11.80 58.00 -36.09
CA PHE A 281 -12.62 59.15 -36.49
C PHE A 281 -12.29 59.48 -37.95
#